data_AF-A0A1Q9EIL2-F1
#
_entry.id   AF-A0A1Q9EIL2-F1
#
_cell.length_a   1.000
_cell.length_b   1.000
_cell.length_c   1.000
_cell.angle_alpha   90.00
_cell.angle_beta   90.00
_cell.angle_gamma   90.00
#
_symmetry.space_group_name_H-M   'P 1'
#
loop_
_entity.id
_entity.type
_entity.pdbx_description
1 polymer ?
#
loop_
_entity_poly.entity_id
_entity_poly.type
_entity_poly.pdbx_seq_one_letter_code
_entity_poly.pdbx_strand_id
1 'polypeptide(L)'
;MNERDRDINALTSGCCRRRLTLLFSATWTPQTELLSVILRSGALKISVEGIPKLIEQEVELVPKASRARRLRDLLREFGSAAKVLIFVLFKREAKSLAKMLQAEGVEAWALEGNMSQASRTFTMQAFRDAKPGLNARSCA
;
A
#
# COMPACT_ATOMS: atom_id res chain seq x y z
N MET A 1 -22.84 9.12 13.75
CA MET A 1 -23.09 8.91 12.31
C MET A 1 -22.25 9.93 11.57
N ASN A 2 -21.26 9.47 10.81
CA ASN A 2 -20.27 10.34 10.17
C ASN A 2 -20.88 11.02 8.94
N GLU A 3 -20.26 12.10 8.47
CA GLU A 3 -20.70 12.85 7.29
C GLU A 3 -20.83 11.95 6.04
N ARG A 4 -19.87 11.04 5.85
CA ARG A 4 -19.89 10.04 4.77
C ARG A 4 -21.07 9.07 4.83
N ASP A 5 -21.53 8.71 6.04
CA ASP A 5 -22.66 7.79 6.21
C ASP A 5 -23.97 8.46 5.73
N ARG A 6 -24.08 9.78 5.91
CA ARG A 6 -25.21 10.57 5.40
C ARG A 6 -25.23 10.62 3.88
N ASP A 7 -24.07 10.80 3.26
CA ASP A 7 -23.97 10.83 1.79
C ASP A 7 -24.35 9.48 1.17
N ILE A 8 -23.90 8.37 1.78
CA ILE A 8 -24.24 7.02 1.31
C ILE A 8 -25.77 6.78 1.42
N ASN A 9 -26.39 7.23 2.51
CA ASN A 9 -27.84 7.12 2.70
C ASN A 9 -28.61 7.98 1.68
N ALA A 10 -28.14 9.20 1.42
CA ALA A 10 -28.74 10.07 0.41
C ALA A 10 -28.66 9.43 -0.99
N LEU A 11 -27.49 8.94 -1.40
CA LEU A 11 -27.30 8.28 -2.69
C LEU A 11 -28.18 7.02 -2.84
N THR A 12 -28.27 6.20 -1.78
CA THR A 12 -29.04 4.95 -1.81
C THR A 12 -30.55 5.15 -1.78
N SER A 13 -31.02 6.27 -1.20
CA SER A 13 -32.44 6.67 -1.25
C SER A 13 -32.90 7.05 -2.66
N GLY A 14 -32.01 7.58 -3.50
CA GLY A 14 -32.29 7.92 -4.90
C GLY A 14 -32.27 6.74 -5.86
N CYS A 15 -31.74 5.58 -5.45
CA CYS A 15 -31.68 4.39 -6.30
C CYS A 15 -33.02 3.65 -6.38
N CYS A 16 -33.26 2.96 -7.49
CA CYS A 16 -34.43 2.11 -7.67
C CYS A 16 -34.55 1.05 -6.55
N ARG A 17 -35.79 0.69 -6.20
CA ARG A 17 -36.07 -0.31 -5.14
C ARG A 17 -35.51 -1.69 -5.47
N ARG A 18 -35.42 -2.04 -6.75
CA ARG A 18 -34.92 -3.34 -7.22
C ARG A 18 -33.48 -3.19 -7.70
N ARG A 19 -32.53 -3.31 -6.76
CA ARG A 19 -31.09 -3.12 -6.99
C ARG A 19 -30.27 -4.29 -6.44
N LEU A 20 -29.14 -4.56 -7.12
CA LEU A 20 -28.07 -5.39 -6.57
C LEU A 20 -27.10 -4.48 -5.82
N THR A 21 -26.89 -4.74 -4.54
CA THR A 21 -25.99 -3.98 -3.69
C THR A 21 -24.80 -4.86 -3.34
N LEU A 22 -23.59 -4.42 -3.72
CA LEU A 22 -22.33 -5.08 -3.40
C LEU A 22 -21.49 -4.14 -2.55
N LEU A 23 -21.00 -4.63 -1.42
CA LEU A 23 -20.09 -3.92 -0.53
C LEU A 23 -18.74 -4.65 -0.56
N PHE A 24 -17.70 -3.96 -0.99
CA PHE A 24 -16.33 -4.47 -1.01
C PHE A 24 -15.52 -3.77 0.07
N SER A 25 -14.89 -4.56 0.95
CA SER A 25 -13.96 -4.02 1.94
C SER A 25 -12.77 -4.96 2.11
N ALA A 26 -11.58 -4.38 2.19
CA ALA A 26 -10.35 -5.12 2.47
C ALA A 26 -10.24 -5.50 3.97
N THR A 27 -10.96 -4.78 4.84
CA THR A 27 -11.00 -5.03 6.29
C THR A 27 -12.45 -5.08 6.78
N TRP A 28 -12.74 -5.90 7.78
CA TRP A 28 -14.10 -5.99 8.35
C TRP A 28 -14.11 -5.40 9.76
N THR A 29 -14.50 -4.13 9.85
CA THR A 29 -14.63 -3.42 11.14
C THR A 29 -16.10 -3.38 11.57
N PRO A 30 -16.41 -3.13 12.86
CA PRO A 30 -17.78 -2.95 13.33
C PRO A 30 -18.54 -1.83 12.58
N GLN A 31 -17.84 -0.80 12.11
CA GLN A 31 -18.44 0.27 11.31
C GLN A 31 -18.85 -0.21 9.92
N THR A 32 -18.02 -1.04 9.28
CA THR A 32 -18.33 -1.67 7.98
C THR A 32 -19.52 -2.61 8.10
N GLU A 33 -19.60 -3.36 9.20
CA GLU A 33 -20.73 -4.25 9.49
C GLU A 33 -22.03 -3.47 9.63
N LEU A 34 -22.05 -2.39 10.43
CA LEU A 34 -23.21 -1.52 10.56
C LEU A 34 -23.65 -0.96 9.21
N LEU A 35 -22.70 -0.51 8.38
CA LEU A 35 -22.97 0.00 7.04
C LEU A 35 -23.59 -1.08 6.14
N SER A 36 -23.12 -2.32 6.21
CA SER A 36 -23.65 -3.43 5.43
C SER A 36 -25.13 -3.70 5.74
N VAL A 37 -25.52 -3.62 7.01
CA VAL A 37 -26.89 -3.81 7.48
C VAL A 37 -27.79 -2.67 6.98
N ILE A 38 -27.31 -1.43 7.04
CA ILE A 38 -28.03 -0.25 6.53
C ILE A 38 -28.27 -0.37 5.02
N LEU A 39 -27.26 -0.82 4.27
CA LEU A 39 -27.33 -0.94 2.82
C LEU A 39 -28.25 -2.08 2.37
N ARG A 40 -28.17 -3.24 3.03
CA ARG A 40 -29.01 -4.40 2.74
C ARG A 40 -29.09 -5.34 3.94
N SER A 41 -30.27 -5.43 4.55
CA SER A 41 -30.59 -6.46 5.54
C SER A 41 -30.48 -7.86 4.94
N GLY A 42 -29.76 -8.77 5.60
CA GLY A 42 -29.61 -10.17 5.17
C GLY A 42 -28.60 -10.39 4.04
N ALA A 43 -27.57 -9.54 3.93
CA ALA A 43 -26.50 -9.71 2.95
C ALA A 43 -25.68 -10.99 3.20
N LEU A 44 -25.34 -11.71 2.13
CA LEU A 44 -24.38 -12.81 2.19
C LEU A 44 -22.97 -12.25 2.42
N LYS A 45 -22.35 -12.59 3.55
CA LYS A 45 -20.97 -12.22 3.86
C LYS A 45 -20.02 -13.30 3.39
N ILE A 46 -19.03 -12.91 2.58
CA ILE A 46 -17.89 -13.75 2.22
C ILE A 46 -16.65 -13.05 2.77
N SER A 47 -15.95 -13.71 3.70
CA SER A 47 -14.73 -13.17 4.31
C SER A 47 -13.61 -14.19 4.27
N VAL A 48 -12.40 -13.72 3.97
CA VAL A 48 -11.16 -14.47 4.10
C VAL A 48 -10.43 -13.88 5.31
N GLU A 49 -10.25 -14.68 6.36
CA GLU A 49 -9.54 -14.24 7.57
C GLU A 49 -8.04 -14.56 7.49
N GLY A 50 -7.23 -13.68 8.09
CA GLY A 50 -5.78 -13.89 8.23
C GLY A 50 -5.03 -12.59 8.45
N ILE A 51 -4.87 -12.18 9.72
CA ILE A 51 -3.87 -11.17 10.08
C ILE A 51 -2.65 -11.95 10.60
N PRO A 52 -1.48 -11.89 9.95
CA PRO A 52 -0.28 -12.51 10.48
C PRO A 52 0.07 -11.85 11.82
N LYS A 53 0.13 -12.64 12.90
CA LYS A 53 0.31 -12.17 14.28
C LYS A 53 1.74 -11.75 14.64
N LEU A 54 2.67 -11.80 13.68
CA LEU A 54 4.11 -11.67 13.93
C LEU A 54 4.70 -10.50 13.11
N ILE A 55 4.34 -9.27 13.48
CA ILE A 55 4.93 -8.06 12.89
C ILE A 55 5.40 -7.15 14.02
N GLU A 56 6.71 -6.93 14.11
CA GLU A 56 7.29 -5.90 14.97
C GLU A 56 7.15 -4.54 14.28
N GLN A 57 6.78 -3.52 15.05
CA GLN A 57 6.52 -2.17 14.55
C GLN A 57 7.27 -1.16 15.40
N GLU A 58 8.05 -0.32 14.74
CA GLU A 58 8.81 0.75 15.37
C GLU A 58 8.43 2.11 14.77
N VAL A 59 8.45 3.15 15.59
CA VAL A 59 8.13 4.52 15.19
C VAL A 59 9.29 5.43 15.58
N GLU A 60 9.89 6.08 14.59
CA GLU A 60 11.00 7.02 14.78
C GLU A 60 10.60 8.44 14.38
N LEU A 61 10.86 9.41 15.26
CA LEU A 61 10.62 10.84 15.00
C LEU A 61 11.86 11.45 14.34
N VAL A 62 11.76 11.71 13.02
CA VAL A 62 12.87 12.24 12.23
C VAL A 62 12.51 13.59 11.61
N PRO A 63 13.36 14.63 11.73
CA PRO A 63 13.20 15.88 11.01
C PRO A 63 13.06 15.66 9.50
N LYS A 64 12.19 16.41 8.83
CA LYS A 64 11.88 16.20 7.40
C LYS A 64 13.13 16.21 6.51
N ALA A 65 14.08 17.11 6.78
CA ALA A 65 15.33 17.22 6.03
C ALA A 65 16.25 15.99 6.21
N SER A 66 16.15 15.30 7.35
CA SER A 66 17.00 14.15 7.68
C SER A 66 16.44 12.82 7.21
N ARG A 67 15.17 12.75 6.78
CA ARG A 67 14.51 11.50 6.38
C ARG A 67 15.25 10.72 5.30
N ALA A 68 15.77 11.41 4.28
CA ALA A 68 16.54 10.76 3.22
C ALA A 68 17.84 10.14 3.74
N ARG A 69 18.52 10.81 4.68
CA ARG A 69 19.70 10.25 5.35
C ARG A 69 19.32 9.03 6.19
N ARG A 70 18.32 9.17 7.07
CA ARG A 70 17.90 8.08 7.94
C ARG A 70 17.43 6.85 7.17
N LEU A 71 16.71 7.03 6.06
CA LEU A 71 16.33 5.93 5.19
C LEU A 71 17.55 5.17 4.66
N ARG A 72 18.62 5.87 4.27
CA ARG A 72 19.86 5.21 3.82
C ARG A 72 20.53 4.43 4.95
N ASP A 73 20.53 4.98 6.16
CA ASP A 73 21.08 4.30 7.32
C ASP A 73 20.28 3.01 7.61
N LEU A 74 18.95 3.08 7.57
CA LEU A 74 18.07 1.91 7.69
C LEU A 74 18.34 0.86 6.60
N LEU A 75 18.45 1.27 5.34
CA LEU A 75 18.75 0.34 4.24
C LEU A 75 20.11 -0.34 4.41
N ARG A 76 21.09 0.32 5.04
CA ARG A 76 22.39 -0.27 5.38
C ARG A 76 22.29 -1.22 6.57
N GLU A 77 21.52 -0.85 7.60
CA GLU A 77 21.27 -1.67 8.80
C GLU A 77 20.57 -2.99 8.46
N PHE A 78 19.54 -2.96 7.61
CA PHE A 78 18.85 -4.18 7.14
C PHE A 78 19.71 -5.02 6.18
N GLY A 79 20.75 -4.43 5.60
CA GLY A 79 21.69 -5.08 4.70
C GLY A 79 21.15 -5.31 3.28
N SER A 80 22.07 -5.64 2.38
CA SER A 80 21.81 -5.81 0.94
C SER A 80 20.92 -7.00 0.59
N ALA A 81 20.63 -7.86 1.58
CA ALA A 81 19.78 -9.02 1.41
C ALA A 81 18.30 -8.78 1.75
N ALA A 82 17.96 -7.62 2.34
CA ALA A 82 16.59 -7.32 2.72
C ALA A 82 15.78 -6.81 1.52
N LYS A 83 14.55 -7.32 1.38
CA LYS A 83 13.54 -6.75 0.47
C LYS A 83 12.72 -5.73 1.22
N VAL A 84 12.85 -4.46 0.84
CA VAL A 84 12.24 -3.33 1.56
C VAL A 84 11.12 -2.70 0.74
N LEU A 85 9.94 -2.53 1.35
CA LEU A 85 8.82 -1.77 0.78
C LEU A 85 8.73 -0.41 1.47
N ILE A 86 8.83 0.65 0.68
CA ILE A 86 8.78 2.03 1.17
C ILE A 86 7.48 2.67 0.70
N PHE A 87 6.64 3.07 1.65
CA PHE A 87 5.39 3.77 1.36
C PHE A 87 5.61 5.28 1.40
N VAL A 88 5.13 5.96 0.36
CA VAL A 88 5.16 7.42 0.24
C VAL A 88 3.79 7.93 -0.17
N LEU A 89 3.49 9.19 0.17
CA LEU A 89 2.17 9.76 -0.05
C LEU A 89 1.95 10.12 -1.53
N PHE A 90 2.95 10.73 -2.17
CA PHE A 90 2.78 11.23 -3.54
C PHE A 90 3.54 10.41 -4.58
N LYS A 91 2.90 10.22 -5.73
CA LYS A 91 3.48 9.53 -6.91
C LYS A 91 4.83 10.10 -7.38
N ARG A 92 4.98 11.44 -7.29
CA ARG A 92 6.23 12.12 -7.66
C ARG A 92 7.35 11.79 -6.67
N GLU A 93 7.03 11.67 -5.39
CA GLU A 93 8.00 11.29 -4.36
C GLU A 93 8.47 9.85 -4.59
N ALA A 94 7.57 8.92 -4.95
CA ALA A 94 7.94 7.54 -5.25
C ALA A 94 8.97 7.46 -6.38
N LYS A 95 8.72 8.17 -7.48
CA LYS A 95 9.65 8.23 -8.62
C LYS A 95 10.97 8.91 -8.26
N SER A 96 10.92 10.01 -7.52
CA SER A 96 12.12 10.74 -7.10
C SER A 96 12.99 9.89 -6.17
N LEU A 97 12.37 9.18 -5.24
CA LEU A 97 13.06 8.31 -4.30
C LEU A 97 13.69 7.11 -5.00
N ALA A 98 12.96 6.44 -5.89
CA ALA A 98 13.51 5.33 -6.67
C ALA A 98 14.72 5.77 -7.51
N LYS A 99 14.66 6.94 -8.16
CA LYS A 99 15.80 7.49 -8.93
C LYS A 99 16.99 7.81 -8.03
N MET A 100 16.77 8.40 -6.86
CA MET A 100 17.83 8.68 -5.90
C MET A 100 18.53 7.38 -5.46
N LEU A 101 17.76 6.35 -5.10
CA LEU A 101 18.30 5.06 -4.71
C LEU A 101 19.08 4.38 -5.85
N GLN A 102 18.55 4.42 -7.08
CA GLN A 102 19.24 3.90 -8.26
C GLN A 102 20.56 4.62 -8.53
N ALA A 103 20.62 5.94 -8.37
CA ALA A 103 21.84 6.72 -8.53
C ALA A 103 22.90 6.36 -7.47
N GLU A 104 22.47 5.88 -6.30
CA GLU A 104 23.34 5.39 -5.23
C GLU A 104 23.66 3.89 -5.37
N GLY A 105 23.27 3.24 -6.47
CA GLY A 105 23.56 1.83 -6.75
C GLY A 105 22.60 0.83 -6.10
N VAL A 106 21.48 1.30 -5.55
CA VAL A 106 20.44 0.44 -4.98
C VAL A 106 19.41 0.09 -6.06
N GLU A 107 19.12 -1.20 -6.21
CA GLU A 107 18.07 -1.66 -7.11
C GLU A 107 16.69 -1.31 -6.53
N ALA A 108 16.00 -0.35 -7.15
CA ALA A 108 14.74 0.18 -6.66
C ALA A 108 13.76 0.43 -7.81
N TRP A 109 12.47 0.28 -7.54
CA TRP A 109 11.40 0.56 -8.48
C TRP A 109 10.28 1.37 -7.82
N ALA A 110 9.68 2.28 -8.57
CA ALA A 110 8.49 3.00 -8.13
C ALA A 110 7.23 2.28 -8.62
N LEU A 111 6.27 2.05 -7.72
CA LEU A 111 4.94 1.54 -8.04
C LEU A 111 3.91 2.64 -7.76
N GLU A 112 3.15 3.06 -8.76
CA GLU A 112 2.12 4.11 -8.64
C GLU A 112 0.79 3.69 -9.26
N GLY A 113 -0.32 4.29 -8.80
CA GLY A 113 -1.67 3.94 -9.22
C GLY A 113 -1.99 4.21 -10.70
N ASN A 114 -1.24 5.11 -11.36
CA ASN A 114 -1.44 5.46 -12.77
C ASN A 114 -0.66 4.56 -13.74
N MET A 115 0.07 3.55 -13.26
CA MET A 115 0.78 2.62 -14.12
C MET A 115 -0.19 1.68 -14.84
N SER A 116 0.16 1.28 -16.07
CA SER A 116 -0.54 0.18 -16.74
C SER A 116 -0.44 -1.11 -15.92
N GLN A 117 -1.44 -1.98 -16.03
CA GLN A 117 -1.41 -3.27 -15.33
C GLN A 117 -0.17 -4.10 -15.71
N ALA A 118 0.25 -4.06 -16.98
CA ALA A 118 1.47 -4.73 -17.45
C ALA A 118 2.71 -4.21 -16.72
N SER A 119 2.85 -2.89 -16.57
CA SER A 119 3.95 -2.27 -15.83
C SER A 119 3.90 -2.62 -14.34
N ARG A 120 2.70 -2.67 -13.72
CA ARG A 120 2.55 -3.08 -12.31
C ARG A 120 3.00 -4.51 -12.10
N THR A 121 2.56 -5.43 -12.97
CA THR A 121 2.97 -6.84 -12.91
C THR A 121 4.47 -6.99 -13.09
N PHE A 122 5.05 -6.29 -14.06
CA PHE A 122 6.50 -6.30 -14.28
C PHE A 122 7.27 -5.82 -13.04
N THR A 123 6.90 -4.68 -12.46
CA THR A 123 7.56 -4.15 -11.26
C THR A 123 7.43 -5.09 -10.06
N MET A 124 6.26 -5.68 -9.86
CA MET A 124 6.05 -6.66 -8.79
C MET A 124 6.86 -7.94 -9.01
N GLN A 125 6.97 -8.40 -10.26
CA GLN A 125 7.76 -9.57 -10.61
C GLN A 125 9.26 -9.28 -10.44
N ALA A 126 9.73 -8.13 -10.93
CA ALA A 126 11.10 -7.67 -10.74
C ALA A 126 11.47 -7.59 -9.26
N PHE A 127 10.61 -7.04 -8.41
CA PHE A 127 10.84 -7.01 -6.95
C PHE A 127 10.87 -8.42 -6.32
N ARG A 128 10.05 -9.35 -6.81
CA ARG A 128 10.06 -10.75 -6.33
C ARG A 128 11.32 -11.49 -6.77
N ASP A 129 11.74 -11.30 -8.02
CA ASP A 129 12.87 -12.01 -8.62
C ASP A 129 14.22 -11.35 -8.30
N ALA A 130 14.21 -10.08 -7.85
CA ALA A 130 15.37 -9.39 -7.34
C ALA A 130 16.08 -10.27 -6.30
N LYS A 131 17.30 -10.67 -6.63
CA LYS A 131 18.13 -11.46 -5.73
C LYS A 131 18.64 -10.54 -4.62
N PRO A 132 18.60 -10.97 -3.36
CA PRO A 132 19.27 -10.27 -2.28
C PRO A 132 20.76 -10.16 -2.60
N GLY A 133 21.23 -8.96 -2.90
CA GLY A 133 22.56 -8.74 -3.43
C GLY A 133 22.63 -7.39 -4.12
N LEU A 134 23.16 -6.41 -3.39
CA LEU A 134 23.64 -5.16 -3.97
C LEU A 134 24.67 -5.57 -5.03
N ASN A 135 24.26 -5.62 -6.30
CA ASN A 135 25.20 -5.52 -7.40
C ASN A 135 25.68 -4.07 -7.41
N ALA A 136 26.41 -3.67 -6.36
CA ALA A 136 27.46 -2.69 -6.51
C ALA A 136 28.34 -3.28 -7.59
N ARG A 137 28.13 -2.82 -8.82
CA ARG A 137 29.04 -3.11 -9.92
C ARG A 137 30.40 -2.66 -9.40
N SER A 138 31.23 -3.63 -9.03
CA SER A 138 32.66 -3.46 -8.89
C SER A 138 33.13 -2.89 -10.21
N CYS A 139 33.34 -1.57 -10.26
CA CYS A 139 34.19 -0.97 -11.27
C CYS A 139 35.59 -1.55 -11.01
N ALA A 140 35.99 -2.51 -11.84
CA ALA A 140 37.40 -2.75 -12.15
C ALA A 140 37.77 -1.83 -13.32
#